data_AF-A0AAD5S2M9-F1
#
_entry.id   AF-A0AAD5S2M9-F1
#
_cell.length_a   1.000
_cell.length_b   1.000
_cell.length_c   1.000
_cell.angle_alpha   90.00
_cell.angle_beta   90.00
_cell.angle_gamma   90.00
#
_symmetry.space_group_name_H-M   'P 1'
#
loop_
_entity.id
_entity.type
_entity.pdbx_description
1 polymer ?
#
loop_
_entity_poly.entity_id
_entity_poly.type
_entity_poly.pdbx_seq_one_letter_code
_entity_poly.pdbx_strand_id
1 'polypeptide(L)'
;MIGPEKVIKSWTAFENWSIDRLKEKYGGIHFRVGNEYGDPRNVDMSFSAYVDYMRVQRDEAPLYVFEKRFGEKAPDMLHDYG
;
A
#
# COMPACT_ATOMS: atom_id res chain seq x y z
N MET A 1 21.17 -13.88 19.77
CA MET A 1 20.74 -13.08 18.60
C MET A 1 19.23 -13.23 18.49
N ILE A 2 18.48 -12.15 18.49
CA ILE A 2 17.02 -12.20 18.31
C ILE A 2 16.75 -12.22 16.81
N GLY A 3 16.00 -13.22 16.32
CA GLY A 3 15.69 -13.35 14.89
C GLY A 3 14.84 -12.18 14.37
N PRO A 4 14.93 -11.86 13.07
CA PRO A 4 14.20 -10.75 12.45
C PRO A 4 12.67 -10.88 12.62
N GLU A 5 12.16 -12.10 12.78
CA GLU A 5 10.75 -12.38 13.06
C GLU A 5 10.22 -11.77 14.37
N LYS A 6 11.10 -11.47 15.33
CA LYS A 6 10.69 -10.88 16.62
C LYS A 6 10.60 -9.37 16.57
N VAL A 7 11.33 -8.73 15.64
CA VAL A 7 11.40 -7.27 15.48
C VAL A 7 10.16 -6.74 14.79
N ILE A 8 9.68 -7.41 13.74
CA ILE A 8 8.50 -6.97 12.99
C ILE A 8 7.18 -7.21 13.76
N LYS A 9 7.18 -8.12 14.74
CA LYS A 9 5.99 -8.44 15.55
C LYS A 9 5.63 -7.36 16.57
N SER A 10 6.56 -6.45 16.89
CA SER A 10 6.25 -5.30 17.76
C SER A 10 5.67 -4.11 17.00
N TRP A 11 5.66 -4.15 15.67
CA TRP A 11 5.08 -3.09 14.85
C TRP A 11 3.56 -3.17 14.89
N THR A 12 2.90 -2.05 15.18
CA THR A 12 1.44 -1.99 15.21
C THR A 12 0.82 -2.25 13.84
N ALA A 13 1.58 -2.07 12.75
CA ALA A 13 1.21 -2.50 11.40
C ALA A 13 0.82 -3.98 11.33
N PHE A 14 1.43 -4.86 12.13
CA PHE A 14 1.12 -6.29 12.14
C PHE A 14 -0.33 -6.58 12.55
N GLU A 15 -0.92 -5.72 13.38
CA GLU A 15 -2.31 -5.85 13.86
C GLU A 15 -3.27 -4.93 13.08
N ASN A 16 -2.81 -3.72 12.71
CA ASN A 16 -3.67 -2.67 12.20
C ASN A 16 -3.80 -2.63 10.67
N TRP A 17 -2.83 -3.16 9.93
CA TRP A 17 -2.83 -3.09 8.47
C TRP A 17 -3.62 -4.26 7.87
N SER A 18 -4.95 -4.11 7.86
CA SER A 18 -5.83 -4.88 6.96
C SER A 18 -6.26 -4.01 5.78
N ILE A 19 -6.59 -4.63 4.64
CA ILE A 19 -7.03 -3.89 3.45
C ILE A 19 -8.24 -2.99 3.75
N ASP A 20 -9.19 -3.45 4.55
CA ASP A 20 -10.37 -2.66 4.93
C ASP A 20 -9.99 -1.45 5.80
N ARG A 21 -9.15 -1.64 6.83
CA ARG A 21 -8.68 -0.53 7.69
C ARG A 21 -7.85 0.49 6.91
N LEU A 22 -6.99 0.02 6.02
CA LEU A 22 -6.20 0.90 5.15
C LEU A 22 -7.11 1.64 4.16
N LYS A 23 -8.13 0.97 3.60
CA LYS A 23 -9.12 1.61 2.70
C LYS A 23 -9.92 2.68 3.44
N GLU A 24 -10.35 2.40 4.67
CA GLU A 24 -11.08 3.35 5.51
C GLU A 24 -10.23 4.59 5.83
N LYS A 25 -8.99 4.38 6.28
CA LYS A 25 -8.12 5.48 6.74
C LYS A 25 -7.49 6.28 5.59
N TYR A 26 -7.05 5.62 4.52
CA TYR A 26 -6.25 6.23 3.45
C TYR A 26 -6.97 6.26 2.09
N GLY A 27 -8.25 5.89 2.03
CA GLY A 27 -9.01 5.72 0.78
C GLY A 27 -9.03 6.92 -0.17
N GLY A 28 -8.97 8.15 0.36
CA GLY A 28 -8.93 9.38 -0.43
C GLY A 28 -7.54 9.81 -0.92
N ILE A 29 -6.47 9.20 -0.39
CA ILE A 29 -5.10 9.53 -0.76
C ILE A 29 -4.78 8.91 -2.12
N HIS A 30 -4.20 9.70 -3.01
CA HIS A 30 -3.77 9.23 -4.32
C HIS A 30 -2.35 8.70 -4.25
N PHE A 31 -2.19 7.42 -4.59
CA PHE A 31 -0.91 6.76 -4.68
C PHE A 31 -0.53 6.51 -6.14
N ARG A 32 0.77 6.49 -6.40
CA ARG A 32 1.30 6.03 -7.68
C ARG A 32 1.01 4.54 -7.86
N VAL A 33 0.29 4.21 -8.93
CA VAL A 33 -0.11 2.87 -9.31
C VAL A 33 0.37 2.56 -10.73
N GLY A 34 0.93 1.38 -10.96
CA GLY A 34 1.45 0.99 -12.26
C GLY A 34 1.86 -0.48 -12.31
N ASN A 35 2.27 -0.95 -13.49
CA ASN A 35 2.89 -2.26 -13.66
C ASN A 35 4.29 -2.11 -14.25
N GLU A 36 5.08 -3.18 -14.11
CA GLU A 36 6.48 -3.23 -14.57
C GLU A 36 6.63 -3.74 -16.01
N TYR A 37 5.55 -4.25 -16.61
CA TYR A 37 5.55 -4.80 -17.95
C TYR A 37 5.28 -3.71 -19.01
N GLY A 38 6.27 -3.43 -19.86
CA GLY A 38 6.18 -2.47 -20.96
C GLY A 38 6.81 -1.11 -20.64
N ASP A 39 6.27 -0.04 -21.25
CA ASP A 39 6.62 1.35 -20.88
C ASP A 39 5.90 1.68 -19.56
N PRO A 40 6.63 1.92 -18.45
CA PRO A 40 6.04 2.06 -17.12
C PRO A 40 5.15 3.31 -17.06
N ARG A 41 3.86 3.10 -17.33
CA ARG A 41 2.82 4.12 -17.19
C ARG A 41 2.28 4.07 -15.78
N ASN A 42 2.79 4.98 -14.98
CA ASN A 42 2.28 5.26 -13.66
C ASN A 42 1.08 6.21 -13.74
N VAL A 43 0.01 5.87 -13.03
CA VAL A 43 -1.14 6.74 -12.83
C VAL A 43 -1.26 7.06 -11.34
N ASP A 44 -1.75 8.27 -11.02
CA ASP A 44 -2.17 8.58 -9.65
C ASP A 44 -3.61 8.09 -9.47
N MET A 45 -3.82 7.20 -8.50
CA MET A 45 -5.11 6.58 -8.22
C MET A 45 -5.41 6.67 -6.73
N SER A 46 -6.66 7.01 -6.37
CA SER A 46 -7.09 6.96 -4.98
C SER A 46 -6.92 5.54 -4.42
N PHE A 47 -6.50 5.43 -3.15
CA PHE A 47 -6.31 4.12 -2.54
C PHE A 47 -7.60 3.30 -2.52
N SER A 48 -8.76 3.95 -2.35
CA SER A 48 -10.06 3.29 -2.40
C SER A 48 -10.33 2.65 -3.77
N ALA A 49 -10.06 3.37 -4.87
CA ALA A 49 -10.21 2.85 -6.22
C ALA A 49 -9.23 1.70 -6.51
N TYR A 50 -7.99 1.80 -6.02
CA TYR A 50 -7.02 0.70 -6.12
C TYR A 50 -7.49 -0.56 -5.36
N VAL A 51 -8.05 -0.38 -4.15
CA VAL A 51 -8.59 -1.51 -3.38
C VAL A 51 -9.80 -2.15 -4.08
N ASP A 52 -10.63 -1.36 -4.75
CA ASP A 52 -11.74 -1.90 -5.54
C ASP A 52 -11.25 -2.64 -6.78
N TYR A 53 -10.25 -2.10 -7.48
CA TYR A 53 -9.56 -2.78 -8.58
C TYR A 53 -8.97 -4.13 -8.16
N MET A 54 -8.15 -4.16 -7.10
CA MET A 54 -7.41 -5.36 -6.69
C MET A 54 -8.33 -6.53 -6.30
N ARG A 55 -9.57 -6.25 -5.88
CA ARG A 55 -10.54 -7.27 -5.45
C ARG A 55 -11.16 -8.05 -6.60
N VAL A 56 -11.20 -7.48 -7.80
CA VAL A 56 -11.95 -8.05 -8.93
C VAL A 56 -11.11 -8.28 -10.19
N GLN A 57 -9.92 -7.69 -10.27
CA GLN A 57 -9.06 -7.75 -11.46
C GLN A 57 -8.67 -9.18 -11.84
N ARG A 58 -8.42 -9.38 -13.15
CA ARG A 58 -7.91 -10.63 -13.74
C ARG A 58 -6.86 -10.35 -14.82
N ASP A 59 -6.13 -9.26 -14.63
CA ASP A 59 -5.20 -8.75 -15.64
C ASP A 59 -3.98 -9.68 -15.74
N GLU A 60 -3.44 -9.83 -16.95
CA GLU A 60 -2.19 -10.56 -17.18
C GLU A 60 -1.00 -9.86 -16.49
N ALA A 61 -1.06 -8.53 -16.41
CA ALA A 61 -0.11 -7.68 -15.72
C ALA A 61 -0.84 -6.70 -14.77
N PRO A 62 -1.19 -7.13 -13.54
CA PRO A 62 -1.91 -6.30 -12.59
C PRO A 62 -1.17 -5.02 -12.22
N LEU A 63 -1.92 -4.02 -11.80
CA LEU A 63 -1.37 -2.80 -11.26
C LEU A 63 -0.98 -2.97 -9.79
N TYR A 64 0.11 -2.31 -9.40
CA TYR A 64 0.66 -2.29 -8.05
C TYR A 64 0.80 -0.86 -7.55
N VAL A 65 0.55 -0.64 -6.26
CA VAL A 65 0.92 0.61 -5.58
C VAL A 65 2.42 0.65 -5.36
N PHE A 66 3.10 1.68 -5.90
CA PHE A 66 4.52 1.93 -5.69
C PHE A 66 4.78 3.43 -5.46
N GLU A 67 4.35 3.92 -4.30
CA GLU A 67 4.51 5.32 -3.92
C GLU A 67 5.80 5.54 -3.12
N LYS A 68 6.75 6.28 -3.71
CA LYS A 68 8.01 6.64 -3.03
C LYS A 68 7.82 7.70 -1.95
N ARG A 69 6.79 8.55 -2.06
CA ARG A 69 6.51 9.65 -1.13
C ARG A 69 5.36 9.34 -0.17
N PHE A 70 5.13 8.06 0.16
CA PHE A 70 3.98 7.68 0.99
C PHE A 70 4.07 8.28 2.39
N GLY A 71 5.27 8.45 2.95
CA GLY A 71 5.47 9.12 4.25
C GLY A 71 5.14 10.61 4.23
N GLU A 72 5.11 11.25 3.07
CA GLU A 72 4.65 12.64 2.92
C GLU A 72 3.13 12.68 2.69
N LYS A 73 2.58 11.71 1.95
CA LYS A 73 1.15 11.63 1.61
C LYS A 73 0.29 11.08 2.76
N ALA A 74 0.84 10.15 3.54
CA ALA A 74 0.20 9.43 4.64
C ALA A 74 1.18 9.32 5.83
N PRO A 75 1.55 10.45 6.46
CA PRO A 75 2.59 10.49 7.50
C PRO A 75 2.31 9.57 8.68
N ASP A 76 1.04 9.37 9.04
CA ASP A 76 0.65 8.45 10.12
C ASP A 76 1.14 7.02 9.91
N MET A 77 1.30 6.57 8.65
CA MET A 77 1.80 5.22 8.36
C MET A 77 3.22 5.01 8.89
N LEU A 78 4.01 6.09 9.04
CA LEU A 78 5.37 6.04 9.58
C LEU A 78 5.41 5.71 11.08
N HIS A 79 4.28 5.85 11.79
CA HIS A 79 4.17 5.47 13.19
C HIS A 79 3.79 4.00 13.37
N ASP A 80 3.40 3.30 12.30
CA ASP A 80 2.92 1.92 12.39
C ASP A 80 4.05 0.88 12.28
N TYR A 81 5.24 1.28 11.86
CA TYR A 81 6.41 0.44 11.74
C TYR A 81 7.68 1.19 12.16
N GLY A 82 8.62 0.50 12.80
CA GLY A 82 9.81 1.10 13.43
C GLY A 82 10.22 0.34 14.67
#